data_AF-A0AAD4Q688-F1
#
_entry.id   AF-A0AAD4Q688-F1
#
_cell.length_a   1.000
_cell.length_b   1.000
_cell.length_c   1.000
_cell.angle_alpha   90.00
_cell.angle_beta   90.00
_cell.angle_gamma   90.00
#
_symmetry.space_group_name_H-M   'P 1'
#
loop_
_entity.id
_entity.type
_entity.pdbx_description
1 polymer ?
#
loop_
_entity_poly.entity_id
_entity_poly.type
_entity_poly.pdbx_seq_one_letter_code
_entity_poly.pdbx_strand_id
1 'polypeptide(L)'
;MGRAKTDLTSALRGRLGRNSPLSQRKQIFLPEFVITLIRTPFLPPRYASFKVPLNFNKLDMRDYMQRVYGVDVLGVRSYIQQMKPTRNRKDGNPGHGPWRRPQSKKKMTIEMTQPFVWPDPPKDDSPWDKDNFYEIQKESKAEQRSRQPKAAMEAPEKKRTALEQQAKDLLEGKITWRPTWQALGLQYNRPSLRRLAVNNSNNSNSKEEESKEGENKVQEDNKPSSSAGP
;
A
#
# COMPACT_ATOMS: atom_id res chain seq x y z
N MET A 1 -32.07 67.40 -15.82
CA MET A 1 -32.79 66.18 -15.41
C MET A 1 -32.36 65.01 -16.30
N GLY A 2 -31.26 64.33 -15.94
CA GLY A 2 -30.81 63.14 -16.64
C GLY A 2 -31.48 61.90 -16.05
N ARG A 3 -32.38 61.26 -16.79
CA ARG A 3 -32.94 59.95 -16.40
C ARG A 3 -31.83 58.91 -16.48
N ALA A 4 -31.44 58.37 -15.32
CA ALA A 4 -30.57 57.20 -15.25
C ALA A 4 -31.24 56.04 -16.00
N LYS A 5 -30.56 55.52 -17.02
CA LYS A 5 -30.91 54.24 -17.64
C LYS A 5 -30.65 53.16 -16.60
N THR A 6 -31.72 52.61 -16.04
CA THR A 6 -31.62 51.43 -15.18
C THR A 6 -31.33 50.24 -16.07
N ASP A 7 -30.16 49.63 -15.88
CA ASP A 7 -29.80 48.37 -16.54
C ASP A 7 -30.74 47.25 -16.04
N LEU A 8 -31.77 46.96 -16.85
CA LEU A 8 -32.75 45.90 -16.61
C LEU A 8 -32.18 44.48 -16.73
N THR A 9 -30.87 44.32 -16.92
CA THR A 9 -30.21 43.03 -17.17
C THR A 9 -29.86 42.24 -15.90
N SER A 10 -29.96 42.86 -14.72
CA SER A 10 -29.64 42.22 -13.44
C SER A 10 -30.78 41.35 -12.87
N ALA A 11 -32.02 41.54 -13.35
CA ALA A 11 -33.23 41.09 -12.65
C ALA A 11 -33.83 39.74 -13.14
N LEU A 12 -33.20 39.03 -14.07
CA LEU A 12 -33.66 37.71 -14.53
C LEU A 12 -32.74 36.58 -14.07
N ARG A 13 -32.47 36.52 -12.76
CA ARG A 13 -31.92 35.32 -12.11
C ARG A 13 -33.00 34.24 -11.88
N GLY A 14 -33.91 34.09 -12.82
CA GLY A 14 -34.83 32.95 -12.87
C GLY A 14 -34.13 31.72 -13.43
N ARG A 15 -34.56 30.51 -13.03
CA ARG A 15 -34.17 29.29 -13.77
C ARG A 15 -34.72 29.41 -15.18
N LEU A 16 -33.83 29.65 -16.14
CA LEU A 16 -34.15 29.58 -17.56
C LEU A 16 -34.71 28.20 -17.91
N GLY A 17 -35.75 28.17 -18.74
CA GLY A 17 -36.38 26.94 -19.19
C GLY A 17 -35.46 26.13 -20.10
N ARG A 18 -35.79 24.85 -20.29
CA ARG A 18 -35.06 23.93 -21.18
C ARG A 18 -34.91 24.45 -22.62
N ASN A 19 -35.80 25.34 -23.05
CA ASN A 19 -35.85 25.89 -24.41
C ASN A 19 -35.35 27.35 -24.49
N SER A 20 -34.73 27.90 -23.45
CA SER A 20 -34.16 29.25 -23.53
C SER A 20 -33.02 29.31 -24.57
N PRO A 21 -32.91 30.37 -25.38
CA PRO A 21 -31.87 30.49 -26.39
C PRO A 21 -30.46 30.44 -25.78
N LEU A 22 -29.48 29.98 -26.56
CA LEU A 22 -28.07 29.82 -26.16
C LEU A 22 -27.46 31.10 -25.58
N SER A 23 -27.86 32.26 -26.10
CA SER A 23 -27.42 33.58 -25.63
C SER A 23 -27.84 33.90 -24.20
N GLN A 24 -28.94 33.32 -23.72
CA GLN A 24 -29.44 33.54 -22.36
C GLN A 24 -28.84 32.56 -21.36
N ARG A 25 -28.31 31.41 -21.80
CA ARG A 25 -27.77 30.38 -20.91
C ARG A 25 -26.37 30.74 -20.41
N LYS A 26 -25.99 30.20 -19.25
CA LYS A 26 -24.60 30.28 -18.77
C LYS A 26 -23.68 29.53 -19.74
N GLN A 27 -22.82 30.28 -20.42
CA GLN A 27 -21.82 29.73 -21.34
C GLN A 27 -20.56 29.36 -20.54
N ILE A 28 -20.07 28.14 -20.74
CA ILE A 28 -18.84 27.63 -20.13
C ILE A 28 -17.90 27.33 -21.29
N PHE A 29 -16.92 28.21 -21.51
CA PHE A 29 -15.95 28.06 -22.60
C PHE A 29 -14.85 27.06 -22.27
N LEU A 30 -14.43 27.02 -21.00
CA LEU A 30 -13.33 26.19 -20.51
C LEU A 30 -13.83 25.31 -19.36
N PRO A 31 -14.45 24.15 -19.66
CA PRO A 31 -14.93 23.24 -18.64
C PRO A 31 -13.77 22.56 -17.89
N GLU A 32 -13.72 22.72 -16.58
CA GLU A 32 -12.76 22.03 -15.69
C GLU A 32 -13.45 20.84 -15.02
N PHE A 33 -13.50 19.70 -15.69
CA PHE A 33 -13.94 18.45 -15.09
C PHE A 33 -13.46 17.23 -15.87
N VAL A 34 -13.41 16.08 -15.17
CA VAL A 34 -13.09 14.79 -15.77
C VAL A 34 -14.33 13.90 -15.73
N ILE A 35 -14.68 13.34 -16.87
CA ILE A 35 -15.73 12.35 -17.00
C ILE A 35 -15.09 11.04 -17.44
N THR A 36 -15.38 9.95 -16.73
CA THR A 36 -14.80 8.64 -17.02
C THR A 36 -15.88 7.70 -17.50
N LEU A 37 -15.76 7.21 -18.72
CA LEU A 37 -16.63 6.18 -19.27
C LEU A 37 -16.32 4.83 -18.57
N ILE A 38 -17.37 4.15 -18.06
CA ILE A 38 -17.25 2.88 -17.34
C ILE A 38 -17.68 1.74 -18.26
N ARG A 39 -16.89 0.66 -18.28
CA ARG A 39 -17.27 -0.60 -18.95
C ARG A 39 -18.46 -1.25 -18.23
N THR A 40 -19.58 -1.44 -18.93
CA THR A 40 -20.81 -2.01 -18.38
C THR A 40 -21.45 -3.04 -19.32
N PRO A 41 -21.04 -4.33 -19.25
CA PRO A 41 -21.54 -5.36 -20.16
C PRO A 41 -22.99 -5.78 -19.87
N PHE A 42 -23.51 -5.47 -18.68
CA PHE A 42 -24.86 -5.84 -18.26
C PHE A 42 -25.95 -4.85 -18.70
N LEU A 43 -25.57 -3.68 -19.21
CA LEU A 43 -26.52 -2.70 -19.73
C LEU A 43 -26.79 -2.99 -21.21
N PRO A 44 -28.01 -2.68 -21.71
CA PRO A 44 -28.29 -2.71 -23.13
C PRO A 44 -27.35 -1.76 -23.90
N PRO A 45 -27.01 -2.03 -25.17
CA PRO A 45 -26.05 -1.24 -25.96
C PRO A 45 -26.40 0.26 -26.10
N ARG A 46 -27.66 0.64 -25.89
CA ARG A 46 -28.09 2.05 -25.92
C ARG A 46 -27.75 2.82 -24.66
N TYR A 47 -27.29 2.14 -23.61
CA TYR A 47 -26.96 2.77 -22.35
C TYR A 47 -25.46 2.79 -22.11
N ALA A 48 -24.94 3.94 -21.70
CA ALA A 48 -23.55 4.10 -21.28
C ALA A 48 -23.51 4.72 -19.88
N SER A 49 -22.59 4.25 -19.03
CA SER A 49 -22.42 4.76 -17.67
C SER A 49 -21.09 5.49 -17.50
N PHE A 50 -21.14 6.63 -16.81
CA PHE A 50 -20.00 7.50 -16.56
C PHE A 50 -19.82 7.76 -15.07
N LYS A 51 -18.57 7.86 -14.61
CA LYS A 51 -18.23 8.54 -13.35
C LYS A 51 -18.11 10.02 -13.66
N VAL A 52 -18.81 10.84 -12.88
CA VAL A 52 -18.86 12.30 -13.05
C VAL A 52 -18.57 13.00 -11.72
N PRO A 53 -18.15 14.27 -11.74
CA PRO A 53 -18.05 15.07 -10.53
C PRO A 53 -19.38 15.18 -9.77
N LEU A 54 -19.32 15.42 -8.47
CA LEU A 54 -20.52 15.43 -7.62
C LEU A 54 -21.48 16.60 -7.96
N ASN A 55 -20.90 17.75 -8.31
CA ASN A 55 -21.59 18.97 -8.76
C ASN A 55 -22.17 18.88 -10.17
N PHE A 56 -21.84 17.85 -10.95
CA PHE A 56 -22.23 17.74 -12.36
C PHE A 56 -23.73 17.44 -12.53
N ASN A 57 -24.47 18.18 -13.36
CA ASN A 57 -25.92 18.00 -13.50
C ASN A 57 -26.31 17.11 -14.70
N LYS A 58 -27.55 16.61 -14.73
CA LYS A 58 -28.11 15.83 -15.85
C LYS A 58 -28.21 16.66 -17.14
N LEU A 59 -28.55 17.95 -16.99
CA LEU A 59 -28.65 18.87 -18.12
C LEU A 59 -27.26 19.12 -18.71
N ASP A 60 -26.27 19.34 -17.85
CA ASP A 60 -24.87 19.50 -18.25
C ASP A 60 -24.35 18.24 -18.93
N MET A 61 -24.73 17.05 -18.46
CA MET A 61 -24.33 15.79 -19.10
C MET A 61 -24.85 15.66 -20.53
N ARG A 62 -26.14 15.95 -20.74
CA ARG A 62 -26.75 15.93 -22.08
C ARG A 62 -26.04 16.93 -22.99
N ASP A 63 -25.87 18.15 -22.50
CA ASP A 63 -25.29 19.25 -23.25
C ASP A 63 -23.83 18.99 -23.62
N TYR A 64 -23.05 18.46 -22.68
CA TYR A 64 -21.65 18.12 -22.87
C TYR A 64 -21.46 16.98 -23.88
N MET A 65 -22.28 15.93 -23.80
CA MET A 65 -22.21 14.81 -24.77
C MET A 65 -22.52 15.27 -26.18
N GLN A 66 -23.52 16.13 -26.34
CA GLN A 66 -23.90 16.65 -27.66
C GLN A 66 -22.86 17.62 -28.22
N ARG A 67 -22.40 18.60 -27.42
CA ARG A 67 -21.50 19.66 -27.92
C ARG A 67 -20.04 19.23 -28.07
N VAL A 68 -19.54 18.37 -27.17
CA VAL A 68 -18.13 17.97 -27.17
C VAL A 68 -17.91 16.69 -27.95
N TYR A 69 -18.82 15.71 -27.81
CA TYR A 69 -18.66 14.39 -28.43
C TYR A 69 -19.63 14.12 -29.59
N GLY A 70 -20.58 15.02 -29.88
CA GLY A 70 -21.57 14.82 -30.94
C GLY A 70 -22.58 13.69 -30.66
N VAL A 71 -22.75 13.27 -29.40
CA VAL A 71 -23.62 12.15 -29.02
C VAL A 71 -25.00 12.67 -28.60
N ASP A 72 -26.03 12.23 -29.32
CA ASP A 72 -27.42 12.54 -28.98
C ASP A 72 -27.93 11.67 -27.83
N VAL A 73 -28.40 12.34 -26.78
CA VAL A 73 -28.85 11.72 -25.53
C VAL A 73 -30.35 11.93 -25.30
N LEU A 74 -31.10 10.83 -25.33
CA LEU A 74 -32.54 10.78 -25.07
C LEU A 74 -32.85 11.08 -23.60
N GLY A 75 -32.12 10.42 -22.69
CA GLY A 75 -32.37 10.47 -21.26
C GLY A 75 -31.10 10.35 -20.43
N VAL A 76 -31.09 10.95 -19.23
CA VAL A 76 -29.97 10.84 -18.28
C VAL A 76 -30.51 10.45 -16.91
N ARG A 77 -29.98 9.36 -16.37
CA ARG A 77 -30.23 8.87 -15.01
C ARG A 77 -28.98 9.12 -14.18
N SER A 78 -29.13 9.62 -12.96
CA SER A 78 -28.00 9.92 -12.07
C SER A 78 -28.19 9.21 -10.74
N TYR A 79 -27.12 8.60 -10.24
CA TYR A 79 -27.09 7.94 -8.94
C TYR A 79 -25.85 8.38 -8.16
N ILE A 80 -26.01 8.65 -6.87
CA ILE A 80 -24.92 9.02 -5.97
C ILE A 80 -24.66 7.83 -5.06
N GLN A 81 -23.48 7.22 -5.22
CA GLN A 81 -23.01 6.13 -4.40
C GLN A 81 -22.34 6.70 -3.14
N GLN A 82 -22.97 6.48 -1.98
CA GLN A 82 -22.37 6.83 -0.70
C GLN A 82 -21.15 5.94 -0.42
N MET A 83 -20.05 6.54 0.04
CA MET A 83 -18.85 5.80 0.41
C MET A 83 -18.90 5.33 1.86
N LYS A 84 -18.33 4.14 2.13
CA LYS A 84 -18.21 3.60 3.49
C LYS A 84 -17.36 4.55 4.37
N PRO A 85 -17.74 4.80 5.63
CA PRO A 85 -16.89 5.53 6.57
C PRO A 85 -15.52 4.85 6.72
N THR A 86 -14.47 5.65 6.75
CA THR A 86 -13.07 5.19 6.87
C THR A 86 -12.31 6.06 7.88
N ARG A 87 -11.33 5.49 8.58
CA ARG A 87 -10.47 6.28 9.50
C ARG A 87 -9.35 6.99 8.76
N ASN A 88 -9.07 8.23 9.14
CA ASN A 88 -7.93 8.97 8.63
C ASN A 88 -6.66 8.14 8.87
N ARG A 89 -5.77 8.08 7.87
CA ARG A 89 -4.44 7.50 8.05
C ARG A 89 -3.56 8.66 8.51
N LYS A 90 -3.32 8.75 9.81
CA LYS A 90 -2.31 9.68 10.34
C LYS A 90 -0.96 9.02 10.07
N ASP A 91 -0.06 9.73 9.40
CA ASP A 91 1.32 9.27 9.12
C ASP A 91 1.39 7.94 8.32
N GLY A 92 0.38 7.67 7.48
CA GLY A 92 0.29 6.43 6.70
C GLY A 92 -0.20 5.20 7.48
N ASN A 93 -0.27 5.26 8.81
CA ASN A 93 -0.68 4.14 9.64
C ASN A 93 -2.21 3.93 9.63
N PRO A 94 -2.70 2.75 9.20
CA PRO A 94 -4.13 2.46 9.19
C PRO A 94 -4.67 2.33 10.62
N GLY A 95 -5.79 3.01 10.90
CA GLY A 95 -6.59 2.76 12.09
C GLY A 95 -6.50 3.79 13.23
N HIS A 96 -5.53 4.71 13.20
CA HIS A 96 -5.29 5.64 14.31
C HIS A 96 -5.87 7.06 14.15
N GLY A 97 -6.41 7.42 12.98
CA GLY A 97 -6.99 8.76 12.77
C GLY A 97 -8.51 8.83 12.99
N PRO A 98 -9.08 10.05 13.03
CA PRO A 98 -10.51 10.27 13.23
C PRO A 98 -11.35 9.61 12.13
N TRP A 99 -12.56 9.20 12.49
CA TRP A 99 -13.54 8.70 11.53
C TRP A 99 -13.94 9.81 10.56
N ARG A 100 -13.92 9.50 9.27
CA ARG A 100 -14.42 10.40 8.22
C ARG A 100 -15.17 9.61 7.17
N ARG A 101 -15.99 10.30 6.40
CA ARG A 101 -16.59 9.74 5.20
C ARG A 101 -15.91 10.35 3.98
N PRO A 102 -15.32 9.54 3.07
CA PRO A 102 -14.85 10.05 1.79
C PRO A 102 -16.01 10.64 0.99
N GLN A 103 -15.68 11.54 0.06
CA GLN A 103 -16.68 12.14 -0.84
C GLN A 103 -17.46 11.05 -1.60
N SER A 104 -18.75 11.29 -1.79
CA SER A 104 -19.63 10.35 -2.50
C SER A 104 -19.29 10.32 -3.99
N LYS A 105 -19.41 9.14 -4.61
CA LYS A 105 -19.11 8.96 -6.04
C LYS A 105 -20.39 9.08 -6.85
N LYS A 106 -20.44 10.00 -7.81
CA LYS A 106 -21.59 10.16 -8.69
C LYS A 106 -21.40 9.35 -9.97
N LYS A 107 -22.42 8.59 -10.33
CA LYS A 107 -22.51 7.86 -11.60
C LYS A 107 -23.71 8.39 -12.39
N MET A 108 -23.53 8.55 -13.69
CA MET A 108 -24.62 8.88 -14.61
C MET A 108 -24.73 7.83 -15.70
N THR A 109 -25.94 7.36 -15.97
CA THR A 109 -26.25 6.49 -17.09
C THR A 109 -27.03 7.29 -18.11
N ILE A 110 -26.49 7.39 -19.32
CA ILE A 110 -27.13 8.06 -20.45
C ILE A 110 -27.83 7.03 -21.33
N GLU A 111 -28.95 7.42 -21.90
CA GLU A 111 -29.66 6.69 -22.95
C GLU A 111 -29.39 7.38 -24.28
N MET A 112 -28.72 6.68 -25.18
CA MET A 112 -28.24 7.21 -26.45
C MET A 112 -29.18 6.83 -27.59
N THR A 113 -29.21 7.67 -28.63
CA THR A 113 -29.92 7.35 -29.87
C THR A 113 -29.23 6.20 -30.59
N GLN A 114 -27.91 6.28 -30.75
CA GLN A 114 -27.09 5.26 -31.38
C GLN A 114 -26.58 4.23 -30.36
N PRO A 115 -26.62 2.92 -30.65
CA PRO A 115 -26.08 1.89 -29.77
C PRO A 115 -24.55 1.90 -29.79
N PHE A 116 -23.95 1.57 -28.65
CA PHE A 116 -22.52 1.40 -28.47
C PHE A 116 -22.24 0.09 -27.74
N VAL A 117 -21.32 -0.71 -28.29
CA VAL A 117 -20.84 -1.93 -27.67
C VAL A 117 -19.35 -1.78 -27.43
N TRP A 118 -18.91 -2.16 -26.23
CA TRP A 118 -17.49 -2.13 -25.90
C TRP A 118 -16.73 -3.18 -26.71
N PRO A 119 -15.50 -2.87 -27.15
CA PRO A 119 -14.62 -3.89 -27.71
C PRO A 119 -14.35 -4.98 -26.66
N ASP A 120 -14.18 -6.21 -27.12
CA ASP A 120 -13.77 -7.31 -26.25
C ASP A 120 -12.40 -7.02 -25.62
N PRO A 121 -12.14 -7.50 -24.40
CA PRO A 121 -10.82 -7.36 -23.80
C PRO A 121 -9.77 -8.02 -24.71
N PRO A 122 -8.56 -7.44 -24.80
CA PRO A 122 -7.49 -8.06 -25.57
C PRO A 122 -7.17 -9.44 -25.01
N LYS A 123 -6.73 -10.36 -25.90
CA LYS A 123 -6.28 -11.70 -25.49
C LYS A 123 -4.93 -11.64 -24.76
N ASP A 124 -4.10 -10.69 -25.16
CA ASP A 124 -2.80 -10.43 -24.54
C ASP A 124 -2.89 -9.19 -23.63
N ASP A 125 -2.76 -9.44 -22.33
CA ASP A 125 -2.79 -8.42 -21.28
C ASP A 125 -1.37 -8.01 -20.83
N SER A 126 -0.31 -8.53 -21.47
CA SER A 126 1.10 -8.25 -21.11
C SER A 126 1.43 -6.75 -21.04
N PRO A 127 0.96 -5.88 -21.96
CA PRO A 127 1.25 -4.43 -21.88
C PRO A 127 0.68 -3.74 -20.63
N TRP A 128 -0.27 -4.37 -19.93
CA TRP A 128 -0.92 -3.84 -18.72
C TRP A 128 -0.44 -4.51 -17.44
N ASP A 129 0.59 -5.35 -17.49
CA ASP A 129 1.23 -5.99 -16.32
C ASP A 129 0.23 -6.63 -15.35
N LYS A 130 -0.77 -7.30 -15.92
CA LYS A 130 -1.92 -7.83 -15.20
C LYS A 130 -1.53 -8.85 -14.14
N ASP A 131 -0.60 -9.74 -14.46
CA ASP A 131 -0.16 -10.81 -13.55
C ASP A 131 0.55 -10.24 -12.32
N ASN A 132 1.51 -9.34 -12.55
CA ASN A 132 2.21 -8.58 -11.51
C ASN A 132 1.23 -7.83 -10.60
N PHE A 133 0.23 -7.15 -11.17
CA PHE A 133 -0.80 -6.48 -10.39
C PHE A 133 -1.55 -7.43 -9.45
N TYR A 134 -1.94 -8.61 -9.94
CA TYR A 134 -2.66 -9.58 -9.13
C TYR A 134 -1.77 -10.28 -8.10
N GLU A 135 -0.51 -10.53 -8.40
CA GLU A 135 0.47 -11.05 -7.45
C GLU A 135 0.68 -10.08 -6.29
N ILE A 136 0.96 -8.80 -6.59
CA ILE A 136 1.10 -7.75 -5.58
C ILE A 136 -0.17 -7.62 -4.73
N GLN A 137 -1.35 -7.74 -5.33
CA GLN A 137 -2.63 -7.73 -4.61
C GLN A 137 -2.79 -8.95 -3.68
N LYS A 138 -2.41 -10.14 -4.13
CA LYS A 138 -2.44 -11.36 -3.31
C LYS A 138 -1.48 -11.24 -2.13
N GLU A 139 -0.26 -10.77 -2.37
CA GLU A 139 0.75 -10.54 -1.34
C GLU A 139 0.29 -9.50 -0.33
N SER A 140 -0.17 -8.34 -0.79
CA SER A 140 -0.73 -7.29 0.08
C SER A 140 -1.87 -7.80 0.96
N LYS A 141 -2.75 -8.65 0.40
CA LYS A 141 -3.84 -9.27 1.15
C LYS A 141 -3.34 -10.31 2.15
N ALA A 142 -2.31 -11.09 1.80
CA ALA A 142 -1.69 -12.06 2.69
C ALA A 142 -0.98 -11.37 3.86
N GLU A 143 -0.25 -10.28 3.61
CA GLU A 143 0.33 -9.43 4.66
C GLU A 143 -0.73 -8.79 5.54
N GLN A 144 -1.80 -8.27 4.94
CA GLN A 144 -2.90 -7.71 5.71
C GLN A 144 -3.55 -8.78 6.59
N ARG A 145 -3.66 -10.03 6.11
CA ARG A 145 -4.17 -11.16 6.88
C ARG A 145 -3.21 -11.53 8.01
N SER A 146 -1.90 -11.60 7.76
CA SER A 146 -0.90 -11.95 8.78
C SER A 146 -0.80 -10.93 9.93
N ARG A 147 -1.17 -9.67 9.67
CA ARG A 147 -1.25 -8.61 10.70
C ARG A 147 -2.54 -8.64 11.52
N GLN A 148 -3.53 -9.47 11.17
CA GLN A 148 -4.76 -9.58 11.96
C GLN A 148 -4.50 -10.39 13.22
N PRO A 149 -5.23 -10.13 14.34
CA PRO A 149 -5.02 -10.85 15.59
C PRO A 149 -5.26 -12.36 15.46
N LYS A 150 -6.15 -12.78 14.54
CA LYS A 150 -6.41 -14.19 14.26
C LYS A 150 -5.26 -14.93 13.56
N ALA A 151 -4.32 -14.22 12.95
CA ALA A 151 -3.23 -14.84 12.20
C ALA A 151 -2.27 -15.65 13.06
N ALA A 152 -2.12 -15.30 14.35
CA ALA A 152 -1.32 -16.08 15.29
C ALA A 152 -1.82 -17.53 15.46
N MET A 153 -3.09 -17.79 15.16
CA MET A 153 -3.71 -19.11 15.23
C MET A 153 -3.59 -19.88 13.90
N GLU A 154 -3.25 -19.21 12.80
CA GLU A 154 -3.12 -19.85 11.49
C GLU A 154 -1.77 -20.58 11.39
N ALA A 155 -1.79 -21.77 10.77
CA ALA A 155 -0.56 -22.55 10.58
C ALA A 155 0.39 -21.87 9.58
N PRO A 156 1.70 -21.78 9.88
CA PRO A 156 2.66 -21.14 8.98
C PRO A 156 3.06 -22.09 7.83
N GLU A 157 2.21 -22.23 6.82
CA GLU A 157 2.40 -23.15 5.68
C GLU A 157 3.75 -22.97 4.98
N LYS A 158 4.11 -21.73 4.61
CA LYS A 158 5.41 -21.45 3.94
C LYS A 158 6.63 -21.89 4.76
N LYS A 159 6.56 -21.76 6.10
CA LYS A 159 7.65 -22.22 6.97
C LYS A 159 7.68 -23.75 7.02
N ARG A 160 6.52 -24.41 7.06
CA ARG A 160 6.42 -25.87 7.06
C ARG A 160 7.00 -26.47 5.79
N THR A 161 6.63 -25.95 4.62
CA THR A 161 7.15 -26.44 3.34
C THR A 161 8.66 -26.20 3.20
N ALA A 162 9.17 -25.04 3.65
CA ALA A 162 10.60 -24.76 3.65
C ALA A 162 11.39 -25.72 4.57
N LEU A 163 10.85 -26.01 5.76
CA LEU A 163 11.46 -26.99 6.68
C LEU A 163 11.42 -28.41 6.11
N GLU A 164 10.32 -28.78 5.44
CA GLU A 164 10.20 -30.09 4.78
C GLU A 164 11.22 -30.24 3.65
N GLN A 165 11.40 -29.21 2.82
CA GLN A 165 12.42 -29.19 1.77
C GLN A 165 13.83 -29.29 2.35
N GLN A 166 14.13 -28.49 3.38
CA GLN A 166 15.42 -28.57 4.09
C GLN A 166 15.66 -29.98 4.67
N ALA A 167 14.63 -30.60 5.24
CA ALA A 167 14.73 -31.96 5.76
C ALA A 167 15.01 -32.99 4.65
N LYS A 168 14.37 -32.86 3.48
CA LYS A 168 14.65 -33.72 2.32
C LYS A 168 16.09 -33.55 1.83
N ASP A 169 16.56 -32.32 1.70
CA ASP A 169 17.94 -32.05 1.26
C ASP A 169 19.00 -32.59 2.25
N LEU A 170 18.71 -32.60 3.55
CA LEU A 170 19.56 -33.21 4.58
C LEU A 170 19.57 -34.75 4.47
N LEU A 171 18.41 -35.38 4.26
CA LEU A 171 18.28 -36.83 4.11
C LEU A 171 18.94 -37.35 2.83
N GLU A 172 18.84 -36.58 1.74
CA GLU A 172 19.51 -36.86 0.47
C GLU A 172 21.03 -36.60 0.52
N GLY A 173 21.51 -35.95 1.59
CA GLY A 173 22.93 -35.65 1.78
C GLY A 173 23.46 -34.47 0.93
N LYS A 174 22.58 -33.72 0.28
CA LYS A 174 22.95 -32.49 -0.45
C LYS A 174 23.52 -31.42 0.49
N ILE A 175 23.00 -31.38 1.71
CA ILE A 175 23.40 -30.44 2.76
C ILE A 175 23.86 -31.24 3.98
N THR A 176 25.01 -30.88 4.55
CA THR A 176 25.46 -31.43 5.83
C THR A 176 24.92 -30.58 6.98
N TRP A 177 24.28 -31.21 7.97
CA TRP A 177 23.82 -30.49 9.17
C TRP A 177 25.01 -29.90 9.94
N ARG A 178 24.90 -28.63 10.32
CA ARG A 178 25.86 -27.91 11.16
C ARG A 178 25.12 -27.00 12.13
N PRO A 179 25.67 -26.74 13.32
CA PRO A 179 25.05 -25.79 14.23
C PRO A 179 25.05 -24.38 13.62
N THR A 180 24.00 -23.61 13.91
CA THR A 180 23.73 -22.29 13.32
C THR A 180 24.90 -21.32 13.46
N TRP A 181 25.64 -21.36 14.57
CA TRP A 181 26.80 -20.49 14.78
C TRP A 181 27.96 -20.77 13.80
N GLN A 182 28.19 -22.04 13.44
CA GLN A 182 29.20 -22.39 12.43
C GLN A 182 28.75 -21.94 11.04
N ALA A 183 27.48 -22.14 10.71
CA ALA A 183 26.91 -21.71 9.43
C ALA A 183 26.93 -20.18 9.25
N LEU A 184 26.74 -19.43 10.34
CA LEU A 184 26.83 -17.96 10.37
C LEU A 184 28.26 -17.43 10.48
N GLY A 185 29.28 -18.30 10.56
CA GLY A 185 30.68 -17.89 10.72
C GLY A 185 30.99 -17.22 12.07
N LEU A 186 30.11 -17.36 13.06
CA LEU A 186 30.28 -16.79 14.39
C LEU A 186 31.26 -17.63 15.18
N GLN A 187 32.53 -17.22 15.20
CA GLN A 187 33.55 -17.86 16.01
C GLN A 187 33.46 -17.33 17.46
N TYR A 188 33.30 -18.24 18.43
CA TYR A 188 33.35 -17.91 19.86
C TYR A 188 34.73 -17.43 20.33
N ASN A 189 35.78 -17.64 19.52
CA ASN A 189 37.11 -17.14 19.79
C ASN A 189 37.20 -15.63 19.48
N ARG A 190 36.50 -14.80 20.26
CA ARG A 190 36.65 -13.35 20.25
C ARG A 190 37.81 -12.99 21.20
N PRO A 191 38.96 -12.52 20.70
CA PRO A 191 40.09 -12.13 21.55
C PRO A 191 39.74 -11.02 22.55
N SER A 192 38.72 -10.21 22.23
CA SER A 192 38.21 -9.14 23.08
C SER A 192 37.50 -9.64 24.35
N LEU A 193 36.83 -10.80 24.31
CA LEU A 193 36.23 -11.41 25.51
C LEU A 193 37.29 -12.03 26.43
N ARG A 194 38.37 -12.60 25.86
CA ARG A 194 39.53 -13.04 26.65
C ARG A 194 40.14 -11.90 27.46
N ARG A 195 40.28 -10.71 26.87
CA ARG A 195 40.84 -9.54 27.55
C ARG A 195 39.95 -9.04 28.72
N LEU A 196 38.63 -9.12 28.58
CA LEU A 196 37.69 -8.80 29.67
C LEU A 196 37.70 -9.83 30.81
N ALA A 197 37.85 -11.12 30.49
CA ALA A 197 37.97 -12.18 31.49
C ALA A 197 39.26 -12.05 32.32
N VAL A 198 40.40 -11.73 31.68
CA VAL A 198 41.69 -11.50 32.36
C VAL A 198 41.65 -10.28 33.28
N ASN A 199 40.94 -9.22 32.89
CA ASN A 199 40.83 -8.03 33.73
C ASN A 199 39.93 -8.25 34.97
N ASN A 200 38.94 -9.15 34.90
CA ASN A 200 38.12 -9.51 36.06
C ASN A 200 38.83 -10.47 37.02
N SER A 201 39.66 -11.40 36.54
CA SER A 201 40.47 -12.28 37.41
C SER A 201 41.57 -11.53 38.15
N ASN A 202 42.13 -10.47 37.54
CA ASN A 202 43.12 -9.61 38.19
C ASN A 202 42.51 -8.71 39.28
N ASN A 203 41.18 -8.56 39.30
CA ASN A 203 40.47 -7.76 40.30
C ASN A 203 39.88 -8.61 41.45
N SER A 204 39.94 -9.94 41.34
CA SER A 204 39.56 -10.88 42.41
C SER A 204 40.77 -11.36 43.23
N ASN A 205 41.98 -11.34 42.67
CA ASN A 205 43.21 -11.73 43.40
C ASN A 205 43.77 -10.64 44.34
N SER A 206 43.32 -9.38 44.23
CA SER A 206 43.79 -8.28 45.09
C SER A 206 43.07 -8.17 46.44
N LYS A 207 42.19 -9.13 46.80
CA LYS A 207 41.45 -9.15 48.07
C LYS A 207 41.79 -10.32 49.01
N GLU A 208 42.64 -11.26 48.61
CA GLU A 208 42.98 -12.43 49.43
C GLU A 208 44.44 -12.46 49.95
N GLU A 209 45.32 -11.57 49.46
CA GLU A 209 46.76 -11.59 49.81
C GLU A 209 47.17 -10.78 51.05
N GLU A 210 46.26 -10.08 51.75
CA GLU A 210 46.62 -9.27 52.94
C GLU A 210 46.52 -10.01 54.29
N SER A 211 46.40 -11.35 54.30
CA SER A 211 46.15 -12.10 55.55
C SER A 211 47.12 -13.23 55.92
N LYS A 212 48.18 -13.51 55.14
CA LYS A 212 49.11 -14.60 55.48
C LYS A 212 50.57 -14.30 55.08
N GLU A 213 51.13 -13.23 55.62
CA GLU A 213 52.58 -13.17 55.89
C GLU A 213 52.83 -13.72 57.30
N GLY A 214 53.41 -14.91 57.38
CA GLY A 214 53.79 -15.52 58.64
C GLY A 214 54.37 -16.92 58.44
N GLU A 215 55.70 -16.98 58.46
CA GLU A 215 56.57 -18.15 58.72
C GLU A 215 57.09 -18.97 57.52
N ASN A 216 58.37 -18.68 57.21
CA ASN A 216 59.53 -19.59 57.11
C ASN A 216 59.46 -20.83 56.19
N LYS A 217 60.51 -21.29 55.50
CA LYS A 217 61.90 -20.89 55.17
C LYS A 217 62.45 -22.10 54.37
N VAL A 218 63.51 -21.87 53.58
CA VAL A 218 64.54 -22.84 53.12
C VAL A 218 64.40 -23.47 51.70
N GLN A 219 65.28 -22.96 50.80
CA GLN A 219 66.27 -23.61 49.88
C GLN A 219 65.85 -24.84 49.03
N GLU A 220 66.38 -25.13 47.83
CA GLU A 220 67.37 -24.54 46.91
C GLU A 220 67.22 -25.30 45.56
N ASP A 221 67.51 -24.60 44.46
CA ASP A 221 68.20 -25.08 43.25
C ASP A 221 67.74 -26.37 42.50
N ASN A 222 67.28 -26.19 41.24
CA ASN A 222 68.13 -26.33 40.05
C ASN A 222 67.35 -26.27 38.72
N LYS A 223 67.87 -25.43 37.82
CA LYS A 223 67.58 -25.27 36.37
C LYS A 223 68.41 -26.34 35.58
N PRO A 224 68.50 -26.34 34.22
CA PRO A 224 67.58 -25.95 33.12
C PRO A 224 67.47 -27.03 32.00
N SER A 225 66.72 -26.67 30.94
CA SER A 225 67.09 -26.75 29.50
C SER A 225 66.10 -27.57 28.65
N SER A 226 65.37 -26.89 27.75
CA SER A 226 65.64 -26.72 26.29
C SER A 226 65.14 -27.95 25.49
N SER A 227 64.49 -27.89 24.34
CA SER A 227 64.47 -26.93 23.24
C SER A 227 63.39 -27.32 22.22
N ALA A 228 62.89 -26.32 21.48
CA ALA A 228 62.57 -26.26 20.04
C ALA A 228 62.25 -27.58 19.29
N GLY A 229 61.10 -27.73 18.61
CA GLY A 229 60.75 -27.06 17.33
C GLY A 229 61.26 -27.93 16.16
N PRO A 230 60.49 -28.16 15.08
CA PRO A 230 59.76 -27.16 14.29
C PRO A 230 58.23 -27.26 14.31
#